data_AF-A0A2T3MQX5-F1
#
_entry.id   AF-A0A2T3MQX5-F1
#
_cell.length_a   1.000
_cell.length_b   1.000
_cell.length_c   1.000
_cell.angle_alpha   90.00
_cell.angle_beta   90.00
_cell.angle_gamma   90.00
#
_symmetry.space_group_name_H-M   'P 1'
#
loop_
_entity.id
_entity.type
_entity.pdbx_description
1 polymer ?
#
loop_
_entity_poly.entity_id
_entity_poly.type
_entity_poly.pdbx_seq_one_letter_code
_entity_poly.pdbx_strand_id
1 'polypeptide(L)'
;MNEHNICIGDKVAVGSVILQVTQPRQPCFKLNHRFKEPTIARYSQHNSKTGWFYRVLQEGEITRNDEIQVIERPYPQWTIARVQHYLYAETDNLAATTELALLPTLGMEVKKVFQRRLATNEIENWHSRLEGLIKLEMRVVKIIVQSAAVKRFYLSRTDLGALPPFNVGAHVTVKLPNGLKCAYALCDSAIEGVYQIEVQRACDNQGGSQYMHEQVNIGDVLSVYEPVNEKE
;
A
#
# COMPACT_ATOMS: atom_id res chain seq x y z
N MET A 1 -0.60 28.46 -0.44
CA MET A 1 -0.37 27.48 0.66
C MET A 1 0.40 26.30 0.09
N ASN A 2 1.34 25.72 0.84
CA ASN A 2 2.12 24.53 0.45
C ASN A 2 2.54 23.71 1.68
N GLU A 3 3.20 22.57 1.47
CA GLU A 3 3.57 21.63 2.51
C GLU A 3 4.53 22.21 3.55
N HIS A 4 5.27 23.28 3.22
CA HIS A 4 6.24 23.90 4.11
C HIS A 4 5.63 24.98 5.01
N ASN A 5 4.40 25.43 4.74
CA ASN A 5 3.74 26.48 5.52
C ASN A 5 2.35 26.13 6.06
N ILE A 6 1.82 24.96 5.72
CA ILE A 6 0.62 24.39 6.35
C ILE A 6 1.02 23.38 7.41
N CYS A 7 0.37 23.45 8.57
CA CYS A 7 0.68 22.63 9.73
C CYS A 7 -0.46 21.67 10.08
N ILE A 8 -0.12 20.54 10.71
CA ILE A 8 -1.11 19.64 11.30
C ILE A 8 -1.93 20.42 12.33
N GLY A 9 -3.25 20.26 12.27
CA GLY A 9 -4.18 20.96 13.16
C GLY A 9 -4.50 22.40 12.77
N ASP A 10 -3.88 22.97 11.73
CA ASP A 10 -4.30 24.28 11.18
C ASP A 10 -5.81 24.25 10.92
N LYS A 11 -6.55 25.22 11.48
CA LYS A 11 -7.95 25.44 11.13
C LYS A 11 -8.00 26.41 9.96
N VAL A 12 -8.71 26.01 8.92
CA VAL A 12 -8.79 26.73 7.66
C VAL A 12 -10.24 27.07 7.37
N ALA A 13 -10.52 28.36 7.22
CA ALA A 13 -11.81 28.86 6.78
C ALA A 13 -11.82 29.02 5.26
N VAL A 14 -12.94 28.65 4.64
CA VAL A 14 -13.25 28.92 3.23
C VAL A 14 -14.77 28.97 3.08
N GLY A 15 -15.30 30.09 2.59
CA GLY A 15 -16.75 30.32 2.57
C GLY A 15 -17.35 30.24 3.98
N SER A 16 -18.39 29.41 4.15
CA SER A 16 -18.96 29.11 5.48
C SER A 16 -18.42 27.82 6.12
N VAL A 17 -17.42 27.19 5.50
CA VAL A 17 -16.83 25.92 5.96
C VAL A 17 -15.61 26.18 6.84
N ILE A 18 -15.49 25.40 7.92
CA ILE A 18 -14.27 25.31 8.72
C ILE A 18 -13.69 23.91 8.61
N LEU A 19 -12.45 23.84 8.15
CA LEU A 19 -11.68 22.61 7.97
C LEU A 19 -10.53 22.56 8.97
N GLN A 20 -10.05 21.35 9.28
CA GLN A 20 -8.81 21.15 10.05
C GLN A 20 -7.87 20.23 9.30
N VAL A 21 -6.62 20.65 9.13
CA VAL A 21 -5.56 19.85 8.49
C VAL A 21 -5.25 18.63 9.35
N THR A 22 -5.25 17.44 8.75
CA THR A 22 -5.15 16.18 9.51
C THR A 22 -3.87 15.41 9.26
N GLN A 23 -3.46 15.22 8.01
CA GLN A 23 -2.32 14.39 7.64
C GLN A 23 -1.82 14.71 6.23
N PRO A 24 -0.53 14.46 5.94
CA PRO A 24 -0.04 14.45 4.56
C PRO A 24 -0.79 13.41 3.72
N ARG A 25 -0.95 13.66 2.44
CA ARG A 25 -1.43 12.64 1.50
C ARG A 25 -0.30 11.66 1.26
N GLN A 26 -0.55 10.35 1.36
CA GLN A 26 0.45 9.37 0.98
C GLN A 26 0.38 9.11 -0.55
N PRO A 27 1.47 9.33 -1.31
CA PRO A 27 1.51 8.98 -2.73
C PRO A 27 1.36 7.47 -2.92
N CYS A 28 0.76 7.06 -4.04
CA CYS A 28 0.61 5.65 -4.38
C CYS A 28 0.77 5.41 -5.88
N PHE A 29 0.99 4.16 -6.28
CA PHE A 29 1.25 3.74 -7.66
C PHE A 29 0.15 4.12 -8.67
N LYS A 30 -1.08 4.38 -8.19
CA LYS A 30 -2.16 4.92 -9.05
C LYS A 30 -1.78 6.27 -9.66
N LEU A 31 -0.93 7.04 -8.98
CA LEU A 31 -0.33 8.27 -9.51
C LEU A 31 0.53 7.96 -10.74
N ASN A 32 1.40 6.94 -10.65
CA ASN A 32 2.25 6.50 -11.76
C ASN A 32 1.41 6.13 -12.98
N HIS A 33 0.33 5.38 -12.78
CA HIS A 33 -0.59 5.01 -13.84
C HIS A 33 -1.32 6.23 -14.45
N ARG A 34 -1.81 7.15 -13.60
CA ARG A 34 -2.55 8.34 -14.04
C ARG A 34 -1.71 9.28 -14.92
N PHE A 35 -0.43 9.40 -14.60
CA PHE A 35 0.52 10.28 -15.28
C PHE A 35 1.37 9.57 -16.34
N LYS A 36 1.28 8.24 -16.45
CA LYS A 36 2.14 7.41 -17.30
C LYS A 36 3.63 7.63 -17.04
N GLU A 37 3.98 7.88 -15.78
CA GLU A 37 5.36 8.14 -15.34
C GLU A 37 5.65 7.22 -14.13
N PRO A 38 6.51 6.19 -14.29
CA PRO A 38 6.70 5.15 -13.26
C PRO A 38 7.27 5.68 -11.94
N THR A 39 7.94 6.84 -11.94
CA THR A 39 8.63 7.36 -10.76
C THR A 39 7.86 8.42 -9.98
N ILE A 40 6.72 8.90 -10.49
CA ILE A 40 6.05 10.10 -9.95
C ILE A 40 5.61 9.95 -8.48
N ALA A 41 5.15 8.77 -8.05
CA ALA A 41 4.76 8.54 -6.66
C ALA A 41 5.97 8.65 -5.70
N ARG A 42 7.08 8.02 -6.07
CA ARG A 42 8.33 8.07 -5.30
C ARG A 42 8.92 9.48 -5.30
N TYR A 43 8.91 10.16 -6.45
CA TYR A 43 9.31 11.56 -6.57
C TYR A 43 8.47 12.47 -5.66
N SER A 44 7.14 12.34 -5.70
CA SER A 44 6.20 13.10 -4.87
C SER A 44 6.47 12.92 -3.38
N GLN A 45 6.75 11.69 -2.95
CA GLN A 45 7.12 11.36 -1.57
C GLN A 45 8.45 12.02 -1.17
N HIS A 46 9.53 11.80 -1.92
CA HIS A 46 10.86 12.31 -1.59
C HIS A 46 10.92 13.85 -1.56
N ASN A 47 10.11 14.52 -2.38
CA ASN A 47 10.13 15.98 -2.50
C ASN A 47 9.04 16.67 -1.67
N SER A 48 8.28 15.94 -0.84
CA SER A 48 7.17 16.48 -0.06
C SER A 48 6.16 17.27 -0.90
N LYS A 49 5.85 16.78 -2.12
CA LYS A 49 4.87 17.36 -3.06
C LYS A 49 3.64 16.48 -3.12
N THR A 50 2.91 16.38 -2.02
CA THR A 50 1.87 15.37 -1.82
C THR A 50 0.50 15.98 -1.58
N GLY A 51 0.43 17.22 -1.11
CA GLY A 51 -0.76 17.79 -0.51
C GLY A 51 -1.10 17.17 0.85
N TRP A 52 -2.29 17.45 1.34
CA TRP A 52 -2.76 16.99 2.65
C TRP A 52 -4.28 16.79 2.63
N PHE A 53 -4.79 16.18 3.70
CA PHE A 53 -6.21 16.01 3.94
C PHE A 53 -6.73 16.94 5.03
N TYR A 54 -8.03 17.18 4.96
CA TYR A 54 -8.80 17.90 5.97
C TYR A 54 -9.81 16.96 6.62
N ARG A 55 -10.19 17.26 7.86
CA ARG A 55 -11.50 16.90 8.40
C ARG A 55 -12.37 18.14 8.43
N VAL A 56 -13.67 17.97 8.24
CA VAL A 56 -14.64 19.06 8.32
C VAL A 56 -15.00 19.27 9.79
N LEU A 57 -14.78 20.48 10.30
CA LEU A 57 -15.21 20.89 11.65
C LEU A 57 -16.58 21.56 11.60
N GLN A 58 -16.86 22.29 10.54
CA GLN A 58 -18.14 22.94 10.26
C GLN A 58 -18.47 22.77 8.78
N GLU A 59 -19.61 22.17 8.48
CA GLU A 59 -20.16 22.08 7.12
C GLU A 59 -20.73 23.42 6.67
N GLY A 60 -20.85 23.60 5.35
CA GLY A 60 -21.27 24.85 4.75
C GLY A 60 -21.10 24.82 3.23
N GLU A 61 -21.09 25.99 2.63
CA GLU A 61 -20.94 26.19 1.19
C GLU A 61 -19.60 26.86 0.89
N ILE A 62 -19.00 26.45 -0.23
CA ILE A 62 -17.81 27.05 -0.81
C ILE A 62 -18.11 27.48 -2.25
N THR A 63 -17.59 28.63 -2.64
CA THR A 63 -17.66 29.17 -3.99
C THR A 63 -16.26 29.39 -4.56
N ARG A 64 -16.14 29.56 -5.88
CA ARG A 64 -14.85 29.67 -6.57
C ARG A 64 -14.01 30.87 -6.10
N ASN A 65 -14.63 31.91 -5.57
CA ASN A 65 -13.97 33.16 -5.19
C ASN A 65 -13.74 33.28 -3.67
N ASP A 66 -14.14 32.26 -2.90
CA ASP A 66 -13.92 32.30 -1.45
C ASP A 66 -12.43 32.23 -1.14
N GLU A 67 -12.00 33.10 -0.23
CA GLU A 67 -10.63 33.11 0.23
C GLU A 67 -10.39 31.92 1.17
N ILE A 68 -9.24 31.26 1.01
CA ILE A 68 -8.79 30.20 1.90
C ILE A 68 -7.85 30.83 2.92
N GLN A 69 -8.21 30.80 4.19
CA GLN A 69 -7.44 31.45 5.26
C GLN A 69 -7.18 30.49 6.42
N VAL A 70 -5.94 30.47 6.92
CA VAL A 70 -5.62 29.80 8.19
C VAL A 70 -6.05 30.72 9.32
N ILE A 71 -7.05 30.29 10.08
CA ILE A 71 -7.63 31.08 11.19
C ILE A 71 -7.07 30.67 12.56
N GLU A 72 -6.47 29.48 12.67
CA GLU A 72 -5.83 29.00 13.89
C GLU A 72 -4.68 28.06 13.54
N ARG A 73 -3.56 28.15 14.27
CA ARG A 73 -2.37 27.32 14.09
C ARG A 73 -1.87 26.79 15.44
N PRO A 74 -2.45 25.71 15.96
CA PRO A 74 -2.09 25.17 17.27
C PRO A 74 -0.69 24.52 17.31
N TYR A 75 -0.20 24.00 16.18
CA TYR A 75 1.06 23.25 16.10
C TYR A 75 1.99 23.80 15.01
N PRO A 76 2.50 25.05 15.14
CA PRO A 76 3.29 25.71 14.10
C PRO A 76 4.59 24.98 13.75
N GLN A 77 5.08 24.13 14.65
CA GLN A 77 6.29 23.34 14.44
C GLN A 77 6.06 22.12 13.53
N TRP A 78 4.81 21.68 13.33
CA TRP A 78 4.46 20.45 12.62
C TRP A 78 3.90 20.74 11.21
N THR A 79 4.76 21.29 10.35
CA THR A 79 4.42 21.46 8.92
C THR A 79 4.21 20.11 8.23
N ILE A 80 3.40 20.08 7.17
CA ILE A 80 3.18 18.88 6.36
C ILE A 80 4.50 18.30 5.83
N ALA A 81 5.44 19.14 5.41
CA ALA A 81 6.77 18.74 4.98
C ALA A 81 7.59 18.13 6.14
N ARG A 82 7.53 18.70 7.34
CA ARG A 82 8.25 18.18 8.51
C ARG A 82 7.70 16.82 8.96
N VAL A 83 6.39 16.64 8.93
CA VAL A 83 5.78 15.32 9.21
C VAL A 83 6.24 14.30 8.18
N GLN A 84 6.27 14.65 6.89
CA GLN A 84 6.76 13.76 5.83
C GLN A 84 8.25 13.43 5.96
N HIS A 85 9.07 14.38 6.42
CA HIS A 85 10.49 14.14 6.71
C HIS A 85 10.67 13.00 7.71
N TYR A 86 9.96 13.00 8.84
CA TYR A 86 10.03 11.90 9.81
C TYR A 86 9.27 10.64 9.37
N LEU A 87 8.32 10.79 8.45
CA LEU A 87 7.62 9.64 7.88
C LEU A 87 8.49 8.88 6.88
N TYR A 88 9.34 9.55 6.11
CA TYR A 88 9.99 8.96 4.92
C TYR A 88 11.52 9.13 4.82
N ALA A 89 12.14 10.05 5.57
CA ALA A 89 13.57 10.35 5.45
C ALA A 89 14.33 10.04 6.75
N GLU A 90 13.91 10.60 7.88
CA GLU A 90 14.54 10.41 9.19
C GLU A 90 13.62 9.58 10.09
N THR A 91 13.49 8.30 9.74
CA THR A 91 12.48 7.39 10.32
C THR A 91 12.82 6.87 11.72
N ASP A 92 14.06 7.04 12.16
CA ASP A 92 14.64 6.58 13.42
C ASP A 92 14.67 7.66 14.52
N ASN A 93 14.15 8.86 14.24
CA ASN A 93 14.09 9.94 15.23
C ASN A 93 13.05 9.66 16.32
N LEU A 94 13.50 9.18 17.48
CA LEU A 94 12.64 8.79 18.60
C LEU A 94 11.83 9.98 19.17
N ALA A 95 12.43 11.16 19.27
CA ALA A 95 11.76 12.34 19.83
C ALA A 95 10.57 12.77 18.96
N ALA A 96 10.80 12.95 17.65
CA ALA A 96 9.75 13.30 16.70
C ALA A 96 8.68 12.20 16.59
N THR A 97 9.10 10.93 16.59
CA THR A 97 8.17 9.78 16.56
C THR A 97 7.26 9.79 17.79
N THR A 98 7.80 10.06 18.97
CA THR A 98 7.03 10.13 20.22
C THR A 98 6.02 11.27 20.19
N GLU A 99 6.44 12.47 19.77
CA GLU A 99 5.53 13.61 19.66
C GLU A 99 4.41 13.35 18.64
N LEU A 100 4.74 12.84 17.45
CA LEU A 100 3.77 12.58 16.38
C LEU A 100 2.82 11.43 16.73
N ALA A 101 3.28 10.40 17.44
CA ALA A 101 2.45 9.30 17.92
C ALA A 101 1.38 9.76 18.94
N LEU A 102 1.61 10.89 19.61
CA LEU A 102 0.70 11.46 20.61
C LEU A 102 -0.10 12.66 20.07
N LEU A 103 0.36 13.31 19.00
CA LEU A 103 -0.26 14.52 18.44
C LEU A 103 -1.78 14.35 18.21
N PRO A 104 -2.66 15.09 18.93
CA PRO A 104 -4.09 14.81 18.93
C PRO A 104 -4.78 15.00 17.58
N THR A 105 -4.38 16.01 16.81
CA THR A 105 -5.02 16.37 15.54
C THR A 105 -4.54 15.56 14.35
N LEU A 106 -3.41 14.84 14.48
CA LEU A 106 -2.85 14.01 13.43
C LEU A 106 -3.82 12.89 13.04
N GLY A 107 -4.03 12.70 11.73
CA GLY A 107 -4.89 11.66 11.21
C GLY A 107 -4.42 10.25 11.60
N MET A 108 -5.38 9.37 11.91
CA MET A 108 -5.09 8.06 12.50
C MET A 108 -4.24 7.16 11.62
N GLU A 109 -4.31 7.29 10.30
CA GLU A 109 -3.51 6.49 9.37
C GLU A 109 -2.00 6.74 9.59
N VAL A 110 -1.61 8.02 9.61
CA VAL A 110 -0.20 8.41 9.84
C VAL A 110 0.18 8.25 11.31
N LYS A 111 -0.73 8.57 12.26
CA LYS A 111 -0.48 8.41 13.69
C LYS A 111 -0.15 6.96 14.06
N LYS A 112 -0.86 5.98 13.47
CA LYS A 112 -0.61 4.55 13.67
C LYS A 112 0.77 4.11 13.17
N VAL A 113 1.32 4.75 12.15
CA VAL A 113 2.69 4.46 11.69
C VAL A 113 3.69 4.77 12.80
N PHE A 114 3.65 5.98 13.36
CA PHE A 114 4.55 6.35 14.46
C PHE A 114 4.32 5.50 15.72
N GLN A 115 3.06 5.20 16.07
CA GLN A 115 2.75 4.31 17.19
C GLN A 115 3.32 2.90 16.98
N ARG A 116 3.20 2.34 15.77
CA ARG A 116 3.79 1.03 15.45
C ARG A 116 5.31 1.07 15.56
N ARG A 117 5.96 2.10 15.02
CA ARG A 117 7.42 2.26 15.11
C ARG A 117 7.90 2.29 16.57
N LEU A 118 7.19 2.98 17.47
CA LEU A 118 7.51 2.96 18.90
C LEU A 118 7.33 1.58 19.55
N ALA A 119 6.30 0.83 19.13
CA ALA A 119 6.00 -0.48 19.71
C ALA A 119 6.92 -1.60 19.22
N THR A 120 7.33 -1.54 17.95
CA THR A 120 8.04 -2.64 17.25
C THR A 120 9.50 -2.33 16.95
N ASN A 121 9.88 -1.04 16.96
CA ASN A 121 11.16 -0.56 16.44
C ASN A 121 11.39 -0.92 14.95
N GLU A 122 10.32 -1.19 14.20
CA GLU A 122 10.36 -1.55 12.78
C GLU A 122 9.85 -0.42 11.89
N ILE A 123 10.46 -0.26 10.71
CA ILE A 123 10.02 0.67 9.65
C ILE A 123 9.20 -0.10 8.62
N GLU A 124 8.05 0.44 8.27
CA GLU A 124 7.17 -0.17 7.28
C GLU A 124 7.73 -0.09 5.85
N ASN A 125 7.45 -1.10 5.04
CA ASN A 125 7.83 -1.12 3.63
C ASN A 125 6.85 -0.29 2.78
N TRP A 126 7.37 0.61 1.92
CA TRP A 126 6.57 1.46 1.04
C TRP A 126 6.49 0.99 -0.42
N HIS A 127 7.21 -0.07 -0.81
CA HIS A 127 7.35 -0.51 -2.21
C HIS A 127 5.99 -0.78 -2.85
N SER A 128 5.16 -1.63 -2.23
CA SER A 128 3.83 -1.95 -2.73
C SER A 128 2.92 -0.72 -2.89
N ARG A 129 3.06 0.26 -1.99
CA ARG A 129 2.32 1.52 -2.08
C ARG A 129 2.82 2.37 -3.25
N LEU A 130 4.13 2.54 -3.42
CA LEU A 130 4.72 3.49 -4.37
C LEU A 130 4.83 2.97 -5.79
N GLU A 131 5.18 1.70 -5.96
CA GLU A 131 5.48 1.07 -7.27
C GLU A 131 4.37 0.12 -7.71
N GLY A 132 3.51 -0.30 -6.78
CA GLY A 132 2.54 -1.36 -6.98
C GLY A 132 3.18 -2.70 -6.66
N LEU A 133 2.42 -3.79 -6.81
CA LEU A 133 3.00 -5.12 -6.70
C LEU A 133 3.79 -5.44 -7.98
N ILE A 134 5.01 -5.92 -7.83
CA ILE A 134 5.79 -6.43 -8.97
C ILE A 134 5.00 -7.55 -9.64
N LYS A 135 4.77 -7.42 -10.95
CA LYS A 135 4.13 -8.46 -11.76
C LYS A 135 5.22 -9.39 -12.31
N LEU A 136 5.21 -10.63 -11.86
CA LEU A 136 6.09 -11.70 -12.30
C LEU A 136 5.37 -12.56 -13.35
N GLU A 137 6.05 -12.89 -14.44
CA GLU A 137 5.59 -13.94 -15.35
C GLU A 137 6.15 -15.29 -14.85
N MET A 138 5.24 -16.19 -14.47
CA MET A 138 5.56 -17.41 -13.75
C MET A 138 5.05 -18.61 -14.53
N ARG A 139 5.92 -19.57 -14.84
CA ARG A 139 5.56 -20.83 -15.46
C ARG A 139 5.09 -21.84 -14.43
N VAL A 140 4.00 -22.54 -14.72
CA VAL A 140 3.57 -23.71 -13.95
C VAL A 140 4.52 -24.86 -14.26
N VAL A 141 5.38 -25.21 -13.31
CA VAL A 141 6.40 -26.26 -13.49
C VAL A 141 5.94 -27.61 -12.94
N LYS A 142 4.96 -27.62 -12.03
CA LYS A 142 4.39 -28.85 -11.46
C LYS A 142 2.98 -28.58 -10.91
N ILE A 143 2.11 -29.59 -11.01
CA ILE A 143 0.79 -29.61 -10.39
C ILE A 143 0.68 -30.91 -9.60
N ILE A 144 0.27 -30.84 -8.34
CA ILE A 144 -0.05 -32.00 -7.49
C ILE A 144 -1.54 -31.94 -7.17
N VAL A 145 -2.27 -33.00 -7.52
CA VAL A 145 -3.67 -33.16 -7.09
C VAL A 145 -3.66 -33.83 -5.72
N GLN A 146 -4.07 -33.11 -4.68
CA GLN A 146 -4.16 -33.65 -3.32
C GLN A 146 -5.52 -34.28 -3.07
N SER A 147 -6.57 -33.69 -3.62
CA SER A 147 -7.94 -34.22 -3.60
C SER A 147 -8.74 -33.65 -4.77
N ALA A 148 -10.00 -34.08 -4.92
CA ALA A 148 -10.91 -33.49 -5.91
C ALA A 148 -11.15 -31.98 -5.68
N ALA A 149 -10.98 -31.50 -4.45
CA ALA A 149 -11.19 -30.10 -4.08
C ALA A 149 -9.90 -29.29 -3.95
N VAL A 150 -8.71 -29.92 -3.93
CA VAL A 150 -7.44 -29.23 -3.67
C VAL A 150 -6.36 -29.65 -4.65
N LYS A 151 -5.78 -28.65 -5.32
CA LYS A 151 -4.59 -28.80 -6.16
C LYS A 151 -3.50 -27.86 -5.67
N ARG A 152 -2.26 -28.32 -5.70
CA ARG A 152 -1.06 -27.52 -5.42
C ARG A 152 -0.32 -27.23 -6.72
N PHE A 153 0.01 -25.98 -6.93
CA PHE A 153 0.74 -25.50 -8.11
C PHE A 153 2.12 -25.01 -7.71
N TYR A 154 3.10 -25.31 -8.56
CA TYR A 154 4.49 -24.91 -8.43
C TYR A 154 4.79 -23.93 -9.55
N LEU A 155 5.19 -22.72 -9.19
CA LEU A 155 5.35 -21.59 -10.09
C LEU A 155 6.79 -21.11 -10.06
N SER A 156 7.46 -21.08 -11.21
CA SER A 156 8.84 -20.59 -11.33
C SER A 156 8.91 -19.42 -12.30
N ARG A 157 9.80 -18.45 -12.05
CA ARG A 157 9.96 -17.28 -12.92
C ARG A 157 10.41 -17.70 -14.31
N THR A 158 9.83 -17.10 -15.35
CA THR A 158 10.26 -17.37 -16.73
C THR A 158 11.60 -16.72 -17.07
N ASP A 159 12.00 -15.69 -16.34
CA ASP A 159 13.24 -14.92 -16.55
C ASP A 159 14.42 -15.41 -15.70
N LEU A 160 14.25 -16.52 -14.96
CA LEU A 160 15.27 -17.12 -14.09
C LEU A 160 15.78 -16.19 -12.96
N GLY A 161 15.07 -15.08 -12.69
CA GLY A 161 15.40 -14.20 -11.58
C GLY A 161 15.10 -14.84 -10.22
N ALA A 162 15.66 -14.26 -9.16
CA ALA A 162 15.33 -14.68 -7.80
C ALA A 162 13.85 -14.39 -7.49
N LEU A 163 13.20 -15.26 -6.72
CA LEU A 163 11.85 -15.00 -6.23
C LEU A 163 11.89 -14.01 -5.06
N PRO A 164 10.97 -13.02 -5.02
CA PRO A 164 10.79 -12.21 -3.82
C PRO A 164 10.56 -13.11 -2.57
N PRO A 165 11.20 -12.82 -1.44
CA PRO A 165 11.00 -13.60 -0.22
C PRO A 165 9.60 -13.37 0.36
N PHE A 166 9.13 -14.32 1.18
CA PHE A 166 7.85 -14.22 1.87
C PHE A 166 7.93 -14.89 3.25
N ASN A 167 7.03 -14.48 4.14
CA ASN A 167 6.85 -15.04 5.48
C ASN A 167 5.65 -16.01 5.50
N VAL A 168 5.57 -16.84 6.53
CA VAL A 168 4.40 -17.69 6.77
C VAL A 168 3.12 -16.85 6.79
N GLY A 169 2.06 -17.33 6.12
CA GLY A 169 0.80 -16.60 5.99
C GLY A 169 0.75 -15.63 4.80
N ALA A 170 1.84 -15.47 4.05
CA ALA A 170 1.81 -14.66 2.83
C ALA A 170 0.91 -15.26 1.74
N HIS A 171 0.38 -14.39 0.88
CA HIS A 171 -0.39 -14.78 -0.30
C HIS A 171 0.10 -14.05 -1.55
N VAL A 172 -0.10 -14.66 -2.71
CA VAL A 172 0.13 -14.04 -4.02
C VAL A 172 -1.18 -13.85 -4.74
N THR A 173 -1.28 -12.78 -5.54
CA THR A 173 -2.41 -12.61 -6.46
C THR A 173 -2.03 -13.16 -7.83
N VAL A 174 -2.81 -14.10 -8.34
CA VAL A 174 -2.66 -14.64 -9.70
C VAL A 174 -3.69 -13.95 -10.61
N LYS A 175 -3.23 -13.35 -11.70
CA LYS A 175 -4.07 -12.85 -12.79
C LYS A 175 -4.17 -13.93 -13.86
N LEU A 176 -5.38 -14.43 -14.07
CA LEU A 176 -5.70 -15.48 -15.02
C LEU A 176 -5.92 -14.90 -16.43
N PRO A 177 -5.74 -15.72 -17.50
CA PRO A 177 -5.94 -15.28 -18.89
C PRO A 177 -7.35 -14.74 -19.17
N ASN A 178 -8.36 -15.26 -18.47
CA ASN A 178 -9.75 -14.78 -18.57
C ASN A 178 -10.00 -13.43 -17.86
N GLY A 179 -8.96 -12.79 -17.32
CA GLY A 179 -9.02 -11.48 -16.67
C GLY A 179 -9.30 -11.52 -15.17
N LEU A 180 -9.69 -12.67 -14.62
CA LEU A 180 -9.90 -12.84 -13.18
C LEU A 180 -8.60 -12.66 -12.40
N LYS A 181 -8.72 -12.17 -11.16
CA LYS A 181 -7.63 -12.08 -10.20
C LYS A 181 -8.04 -12.81 -8.93
N CYS A 182 -7.21 -13.73 -8.45
CA CYS A 182 -7.46 -14.48 -7.23
C CYS A 182 -6.22 -14.53 -6.35
N ALA A 183 -6.42 -14.38 -5.05
CA ALA A 183 -5.36 -14.52 -4.06
C ALA A 183 -5.26 -15.98 -3.61
N TYR A 184 -4.04 -16.50 -3.52
CA TYR A 184 -3.75 -17.84 -3.01
C TYR A 184 -2.62 -17.77 -1.99
N ALA A 185 -2.77 -18.51 -0.89
CA ALA A 185 -1.75 -18.61 0.14
C ALA A 185 -0.50 -19.31 -0.40
N LEU A 186 0.67 -18.82 -0.01
CA LEU A 186 1.95 -19.45 -0.28
C LEU A 186 2.21 -20.56 0.74
N CYS A 187 2.71 -21.70 0.27
CA CYS A 187 3.16 -22.77 1.14
C CYS A 187 4.63 -22.55 1.53
N ASP A 188 4.93 -22.72 2.81
CA ASP A 188 6.25 -22.52 3.44
C ASP A 188 7.33 -23.54 3.05
N SER A 189 7.07 -24.43 2.08
CA SER A 189 8.04 -25.46 1.73
C SER A 189 9.17 -24.87 0.86
N ALA A 190 10.39 -24.90 1.39
CA ALA A 190 11.61 -24.25 0.92
C ALA A 190 12.18 -24.85 -0.38
N ILE A 191 11.39 -24.91 -1.44
CA ILE A 191 11.91 -25.19 -2.77
C ILE A 191 12.44 -23.88 -3.34
N GLU A 192 13.77 -23.77 -3.38
CA GLU A 192 14.45 -22.62 -3.93
C GLU A 192 14.01 -22.38 -5.39
N GLY A 193 13.70 -21.11 -5.72
CA GLY A 193 13.30 -20.72 -7.08
C GLY A 193 11.87 -21.11 -7.50
N VAL A 194 11.03 -21.64 -6.60
CA VAL A 194 9.64 -21.99 -6.91
C VAL A 194 8.66 -21.54 -5.81
N TYR A 195 7.64 -20.76 -6.19
CA TYR A 195 6.47 -20.54 -5.33
C TYR A 195 5.53 -21.73 -5.36
N GLN A 196 4.99 -22.07 -4.20
CA GLN A 196 3.97 -23.11 -4.05
C GLN A 196 2.69 -22.47 -3.57
N ILE A 197 1.61 -22.69 -4.30
CA ILE A 197 0.27 -22.22 -3.91
C ILE A 197 -0.69 -23.40 -3.82
N GLU A 198 -1.52 -23.37 -2.78
CA GLU A 198 -2.61 -24.31 -2.63
C GLU A 198 -3.92 -23.66 -3.08
N VAL A 199 -4.59 -24.31 -4.02
CA VAL A 199 -5.83 -23.82 -4.61
C VAL A 199 -6.96 -24.76 -4.22
N GLN A 200 -7.76 -24.32 -3.25
CA GLN A 200 -9.02 -24.96 -2.92
C GLN A 200 -10.10 -24.53 -3.91
N ARG A 201 -10.82 -25.52 -4.45
CA ARG A 201 -11.95 -25.34 -5.33
C ARG A 201 -13.17 -24.91 -4.51
N ALA A 202 -13.38 -23.61 -4.39
CA ALA A 202 -14.64 -23.03 -3.89
C ALA A 202 -15.65 -22.89 -5.05
N CYS A 203 -16.92 -23.23 -4.81
CA CYS A 203 -18.01 -23.17 -5.80
C CYS A 203 -18.62 -21.76 -5.94
N ASP A 204 -18.22 -20.85 -5.06
CA ASP A 204 -18.86 -19.58 -4.73
C ASP A 204 -17.93 -18.37 -4.95
N ASN A 205 -16.67 -18.62 -5.34
CA ASN A 205 -15.77 -17.57 -5.82
C ASN A 205 -15.99 -17.32 -7.32
N GLN A 206 -15.57 -16.14 -7.80
CA GLN A 206 -15.76 -15.57 -9.16
C GLN A 206 -15.23 -16.41 -10.35
N GLY A 207 -15.00 -17.73 -10.18
CA GLY A 207 -14.61 -18.69 -11.21
C GLY A 207 -13.09 -18.95 -11.26
N GLY A 208 -12.28 -18.23 -10.49
CA GLY A 208 -10.82 -18.32 -10.63
C GLY A 208 -10.21 -19.61 -10.08
N SER A 209 -10.67 -20.10 -8.92
CA SER A 209 -10.28 -21.42 -8.40
C SER A 209 -10.72 -22.55 -9.35
N GLN A 210 -11.91 -22.46 -9.91
CA GLN A 210 -12.38 -23.41 -10.93
C GLN A 210 -11.49 -23.38 -12.17
N TYR A 211 -11.15 -22.19 -12.68
CA TYR A 211 -10.26 -22.02 -13.82
C TYR A 211 -8.88 -22.64 -13.55
N MET A 212 -8.29 -22.37 -12.37
CA MET A 212 -7.04 -23.01 -11.96
C MET A 212 -7.15 -24.54 -11.98
N HIS A 213 -8.28 -25.11 -11.57
CA HIS A 213 -8.49 -26.55 -11.55
C HIS A 213 -8.71 -27.16 -12.93
N GLU A 214 -9.41 -26.48 -13.83
CA GLU A 214 -9.91 -27.05 -15.09
C GLU A 214 -9.09 -26.68 -16.31
N GLN A 215 -8.43 -25.51 -16.30
CA GLN A 215 -7.83 -24.92 -17.51
C GLN A 215 -6.32 -24.71 -17.40
N VAL A 216 -5.77 -24.63 -16.18
CA VAL A 216 -4.33 -24.42 -16.00
C VAL A 216 -3.58 -25.75 -16.05
N ASN A 217 -2.58 -25.81 -16.93
CA ASN A 217 -1.74 -26.97 -17.18
C ASN A 217 -0.27 -26.68 -16.87
N ILE A 218 0.52 -27.75 -16.69
CA ILE A 218 1.99 -27.63 -16.62
C ILE A 218 2.49 -27.03 -17.93
N GLY A 219 3.37 -26.04 -17.84
CA GLY A 219 3.91 -25.29 -18.97
C GLY A 219 3.26 -23.92 -19.16
N ASP A 220 2.03 -23.71 -18.67
CA ASP A 220 1.35 -22.43 -18.79
C ASP A 220 2.10 -21.31 -18.07
N VAL A 221 2.00 -20.09 -18.60
CA VAL A 221 2.56 -18.89 -17.98
C VAL A 221 1.44 -18.06 -17.40
N LEU A 222 1.54 -17.79 -16.10
CA LEU A 222 0.60 -16.99 -15.34
C LEU A 222 1.27 -15.71 -14.86
N SER A 223 0.48 -14.65 -14.85
CA SER A 223 0.88 -13.37 -14.29
C SER A 223 0.63 -13.36 -12.78
N VAL A 224 1.69 -13.37 -11.98
CA VAL A 224 1.63 -13.46 -10.51
C VAL A 224 2.20 -12.17 -9.93
N TYR A 225 1.44 -11.51 -9.06
CA TYR A 225 1.95 -10.38 -8.29
C TYR A 225 2.80 -10.89 -7.13
N GLU A 226 3.84 -10.15 -6.77
CA GLU A 226 4.73 -10.49 -5.66
C GLU A 226 3.96 -10.77 -4.35
N PRO A 227 4.56 -11.54 -3.41
CA PRO A 227 3.92 -11.91 -2.17
C PRO A 227 3.49 -10.69 -1.34
N VAL A 228 2.26 -10.74 -0.84
CA VAL A 228 1.78 -9.87 0.21
C VAL A 228 1.91 -10.63 1.52
N ASN A 229 2.84 -10.21 2.37
CA ASN A 229 2.97 -10.75 3.72
C ASN A 229 1.84 -10.20 4.59
N GLU A 230 1.11 -11.07 5.26
CA GLU A 230 0.18 -10.63 6.30
C GLU A 230 0.96 -9.98 7.44
N LYS A 231 0.39 -8.95 8.05
CA LYS A 231 0.99 -8.27 9.19
C LYS A 231 0.75 -9.16 10.41
N GLU A 232 1.81 -9.61 11.05
CA GLU A 232 1.76 -10.09 12.44
C GLU A 232 1.13 -9.03 13.36
#